data_AF-S4RRY3-F1
#
_entry.id   AF-S4RRY3-F1
#
_cell.length_a   1.000
_cell.length_b   1.000
_cell.length_c   1.000
_cell.angle_alpha   90.00
_cell.angle_beta   90.00
_cell.angle_gamma   90.00
#
_symmetry.space_group_name_H-M   'P 1'
#
loop_
_entity.id
_entity.type
_entity.pdbx_description
1 polymer ?
#
loop_
_entity_poly.entity_id
_entity_poly.type
_entity_poly.pdbx_seq_one_letter_code
_entity_poly.pdbx_strand_id
1 'polypeptide(L)'
;RLFETHPECKDVFYQFRDCEDLQKLKMNKQLQAHGLRVMSFIEKSVARLEQECVLEQLIVEMGRKHYKYNASPKYYSFVGIEFIATVQPFLQEKWTNEVEDAWQCLFRYIAAVMKRGYLEEEAASNGVNTANYDRGQGNHGATAM
;
A
#
# COMPACT_ATOMS: atom_id res chain seq x y z
N ARG A 1 8.25 13.91 5.53
CA ARG A 1 8.96 12.82 6.25
C ARG A 1 9.19 11.62 5.35
N LEU A 2 8.18 10.82 4.95
CA LEU A 2 8.40 9.64 4.10
C LEU A 2 9.30 9.85 2.87
N PHE A 3 9.01 10.82 2.00
CA PHE A 3 9.84 11.08 0.82
C PHE A 3 11.15 11.82 1.11
N GLU A 4 11.34 12.31 2.34
CA GLU A 4 12.58 12.93 2.79
C GLU A 4 13.56 11.84 3.28
N THR A 5 13.05 10.78 3.91
CA THR A 5 13.84 9.66 4.46
C THR A 5 13.96 8.46 3.51
N HIS A 6 12.97 8.25 2.65
CA HIS A 6 12.87 7.12 1.71
C HIS A 6 12.47 7.65 0.32
N PRO A 7 13.36 8.37 -0.39
CA PRO A 7 13.05 9.01 -1.67
C PRO A 7 12.59 8.00 -2.74
N GLU A 8 13.02 6.74 -2.67
CA GLU A 8 12.62 5.64 -3.54
C GLU A 8 11.11 5.32 -3.47
N CYS A 9 10.42 5.76 -2.42
CA CYS A 9 8.96 5.63 -2.33
C CYS A 9 8.24 6.53 -3.34
N LYS A 10 8.93 7.52 -3.95
CA LYS A 10 8.36 8.40 -4.97
C LYS A 10 8.18 7.71 -6.32
N ASP A 11 8.89 6.61 -6.60
CA ASP A 11 8.93 5.98 -7.92
C ASP A 11 7.55 5.53 -8.43
N VAL A 12 6.66 5.19 -7.50
CA VAL A 12 5.28 4.73 -7.78
C VAL A 12 4.31 5.90 -8.03
N PHE A 13 4.75 7.15 -7.80
CA PHE A 13 3.95 8.36 -7.98
C PHE A 13 4.37 9.12 -9.24
N TYR A 14 4.01 8.58 -10.41
CA TYR A 14 4.41 9.11 -11.73
C TYR A 14 4.22 10.62 -11.93
N GLN A 15 3.22 11.23 -11.29
CA GLN A 15 2.92 12.66 -11.43
C GLN A 15 3.95 13.59 -10.78
N PHE A 16 4.72 13.11 -9.80
CA PHE A 16 5.63 13.95 -9.03
C PHE A 16 6.93 13.24 -8.61
N ARG A 17 7.21 12.06 -9.17
CA ARG A 17 8.42 11.29 -8.82
C ARG A 17 9.72 12.09 -9.03
N ASP A 18 9.75 12.88 -10.11
CA ASP A 18 10.90 13.70 -10.52
C ASP A 18 10.95 15.07 -9.80
N CYS A 19 10.02 15.34 -8.87
CA CYS A 19 10.06 16.56 -8.07
C CYS A 19 11.07 16.40 -6.92
N GLU A 20 12.18 17.14 -7.00
CA GLU A 20 13.21 17.20 -5.95
C GLU A 20 12.88 18.25 -4.87
N ASP A 21 12.14 19.30 -5.24
CA ASP A 21 11.70 20.32 -4.29
C ASP A 21 10.59 19.78 -3.36
N LEU A 22 11.01 19.42 -2.14
CA LEU A 22 10.14 18.91 -1.09
C LEU A 22 9.08 19.93 -0.62
N GLN A 23 9.35 21.23 -0.70
CA GLN A 23 8.36 22.25 -0.31
C GLN A 23 7.25 22.34 -1.36
N LYS A 24 7.62 22.35 -2.64
CA LYS A 24 6.65 22.24 -3.73
C LYS A 24 5.86 20.94 -3.65
N LEU A 25 6.51 19.83 -3.31
CA LEU A 25 5.87 18.54 -3.14
C LEU A 25 4.85 18.54 -2.01
N LYS A 26 5.13 19.18 -0.87
CA LYS A 26 4.17 19.34 0.25
C LYS A 26 2.89 20.06 -0.18
N MET A 27 2.99 21.00 -1.12
CA MET A 27 1.85 21.76 -1.66
C MET A 27 1.14 21.05 -2.82
N ASN A 28 1.63 19.88 -3.26
CA ASN A 28 1.00 19.11 -4.33
C ASN A 28 -0.35 18.55 -3.87
N LYS A 29 -1.43 18.94 -4.57
CA LYS A 29 -2.81 18.54 -4.23
C LYS A 29 -3.02 17.02 -4.31
N GLN A 30 -2.38 16.32 -5.24
CA GLN A 30 -2.52 14.87 -5.36
C GLN A 30 -1.84 14.15 -4.19
N LEU A 31 -0.67 14.61 -3.76
CA LEU A 31 0.00 14.09 -2.58
C LEU A 31 -0.81 14.36 -1.31
N GLN A 32 -1.33 15.57 -1.13
CA GLN A 32 -2.21 15.91 0.00
C GLN A 32 -3.45 15.00 0.02
N ALA A 33 -4.11 14.81 -1.12
CA ALA A 33 -5.25 13.93 -1.24
C ALA A 33 -4.89 12.45 -0.94
N HIS A 34 -3.70 12.01 -1.36
CA HIS A 34 -3.20 10.67 -1.01
C HIS A 34 -2.96 10.54 0.50
N GLY A 35 -2.32 11.53 1.13
CA GLY A 35 -2.13 11.58 2.58
C GLY A 35 -3.45 11.47 3.34
N LEU A 36 -4.49 12.21 2.92
CA LEU A 36 -5.83 12.09 3.51
C LEU A 36 -6.45 10.70 3.35
N ARG A 37 -6.24 10.03 2.21
CA ARG A 37 -6.70 8.64 2.01
C ARG A 37 -5.98 7.66 2.93
N VAL A 38 -4.67 7.83 3.14
CA VAL A 38 -3.89 7.02 4.08
C VAL A 38 -4.42 7.21 5.50
N MET A 39 -4.61 8.46 5.95
CA MET A 39 -5.17 8.74 7.29
C MET A 39 -6.57 8.14 7.47
N SER A 40 -7.46 8.30 6.48
CA SER A 40 -8.80 7.72 6.52
C SER A 40 -8.77 6.18 6.58
N PHE A 41 -7.80 5.54 5.92
CA PHE A 41 -7.64 4.10 5.99
C PHE A 41 -7.17 3.64 7.38
N ILE A 42 -6.24 4.36 8.00
CA ILE A 42 -5.77 4.09 9.36
C ILE A 42 -6.92 4.23 10.36
N GLU A 43 -7.69 5.32 10.27
CA GLU A 43 -8.89 5.54 11.09
C GLU A 43 -9.90 4.39 10.95
N LYS A 44 -10.19 3.98 9.71
CA LYS A 44 -11.08 2.83 9.44
C LYS A 44 -10.55 1.52 10.00
N SER A 45 -9.24 1.35 10.04
CA SER A 45 -8.59 0.15 10.58
C SER A 45 -8.72 0.10 12.11
N VAL A 46 -8.44 1.22 12.78
CA VAL A 46 -8.62 1.36 14.23
C VAL A 46 -10.08 1.16 14.64
N ALA A 47 -11.03 1.70 13.88
CA ALA A 47 -12.47 1.53 14.14
C ALA A 47 -12.99 0.07 13.97
N ARG A 48 -12.16 -0.85 13.45
CA ARG A 48 -12.54 -2.24 13.14
C ARG A 48 -11.65 -3.26 13.84
N LEU A 49 -10.90 -2.87 14.88
CA LEU A 49 -10.02 -3.80 15.61
C LEU A 49 -10.78 -5.01 16.19
N GLU A 50 -12.05 -4.84 16.55
CA GLU A 50 -12.91 -5.92 17.07
C GLU A 50 -13.68 -6.67 15.96
N GLN A 51 -13.50 -6.28 14.70
CA GLN A 51 -14.19 -6.86 13.53
C GLN A 51 -13.17 -7.50 12.59
N GLU A 52 -12.44 -8.50 13.09
CA GLU A 52 -11.26 -9.09 12.44
C GLU A 52 -11.51 -9.45 10.97
N CYS A 53 -12.57 -10.21 10.66
CA CYS A 53 -12.89 -10.59 9.28
C CYS A 53 -13.12 -9.39 8.35
N VAL A 54 -13.79 -8.34 8.84
CA VAL A 54 -14.10 -7.13 8.06
C VAL A 54 -12.83 -6.31 7.84
N LEU A 55 -12.00 -6.19 8.89
CA LEU A 55 -10.72 -5.51 8.82
C LEU A 55 -9.76 -6.21 7.85
N GLU A 56 -9.65 -7.53 7.94
CA GLU A 56 -8.80 -8.33 7.06
C GLU A 56 -9.20 -8.16 5.59
N GLN A 57 -10.49 -8.30 5.27
CA GLN A 57 -11.00 -8.11 3.90
C GLN A 57 -10.70 -6.70 3.36
N LEU A 58 -10.87 -5.67 4.20
CA LEU A 58 -10.56 -4.29 3.85
C LEU A 58 -9.07 -4.12 3.49
N ILE A 59 -8.18 -4.73 4.27
CA ILE A 59 -6.72 -4.62 4.07
C ILE A 59 -6.27 -5.44 2.85
N VAL A 60 -6.83 -6.64 2.64
CA VAL A 60 -6.56 -7.48 1.45
C VAL A 60 -6.93 -6.72 0.18
N GLU A 61 -8.13 -6.12 0.13
CA GLU A 61 -8.57 -5.34 -1.02
C GLU A 61 -7.68 -4.12 -1.27
N MET A 62 -7.13 -3.52 -0.20
CA MET A 62 -6.13 -2.47 -0.34
C MET A 62 -4.84 -2.98 -0.99
N GLY A 63 -4.36 -4.17 -0.60
CA GLY A 63 -3.22 -4.85 -1.23
C GLY A 63 -3.42 -5.09 -2.72
N ARG A 64 -4.60 -5.58 -3.13
CA ARG A 64 -4.97 -5.80 -4.54
C ARG A 64 -4.93 -4.51 -5.35
N LYS A 65 -5.42 -3.40 -4.78
CA LYS A 65 -5.32 -2.07 -5.41
C LYS A 65 -3.87 -1.62 -5.56
N HIS A 66 -3.03 -1.85 -4.57
CA HIS A 66 -1.61 -1.49 -4.65
C HIS A 66 -0.84 -2.28 -5.71
N TYR A 67 -1.24 -3.52 -6.01
CA TYR A 67 -0.76 -4.24 -7.19
C TYR A 67 -1.07 -3.48 -8.48
N LYS A 68 -2.32 -3.04 -8.65
CA LYS A 68 -2.76 -2.25 -9.82
C LYS A 68 -2.05 -0.90 -9.95
N TYR A 69 -1.51 -0.37 -8.85
CA TYR A 69 -0.72 0.87 -8.83
C TYR A 69 0.80 0.63 -9.01
N ASN A 70 1.24 -0.61 -9.20
CA ASN A 70 2.65 -1.00 -9.18
C ASN A 70 3.38 -0.60 -7.88
N ALA A 71 2.65 -0.53 -6.77
CA ALA A 71 3.17 -0.14 -5.46
C ALA A 71 3.66 -1.37 -4.69
N SER A 72 4.93 -1.73 -4.88
CA SER A 72 5.55 -2.92 -4.32
C SER A 72 5.44 -3.00 -2.78
N PRO A 73 5.19 -4.20 -2.20
CA PRO A 73 5.13 -4.40 -0.76
C PRO A 73 6.38 -4.01 0.03
N LYS A 74 7.54 -3.87 -0.64
CA LYS A 74 8.80 -3.46 0.00
C LYS A 74 8.74 -2.08 0.66
N TYR A 75 7.78 -1.24 0.28
CA TYR A 75 7.63 0.11 0.81
C TYR A 75 6.66 0.22 2.00
N TYR A 76 5.85 -0.81 2.29
CA TYR A 76 4.72 -0.68 3.22
C TYR A 76 5.16 -0.44 4.67
N SER A 77 6.26 -1.06 5.09
CA SER A 77 6.81 -0.88 6.44
C SER A 77 7.25 0.56 6.71
N PHE A 78 7.74 1.27 5.69
CA PHE A 78 8.20 2.66 5.85
C PHE A 78 7.04 3.59 6.22
N VAL A 79 5.82 3.33 5.73
CA VAL A 79 4.63 4.12 6.09
C VAL A 79 4.36 4.03 7.59
N GLY A 80 4.46 2.83 8.19
CA GLY A 80 4.26 2.64 9.63
C GLY A 80 5.33 3.33 10.47
N ILE A 81 6.60 3.18 10.09
CA ILE A 81 7.74 3.83 10.77
C ILE A 81 7.56 5.34 10.77
N GLU A 82 7.25 5.91 9.60
CA GLU A 82 7.12 7.36 9.46
C GLU A 82 5.86 7.90 10.11
N PHE A 83 4.77 7.13 10.13
CA PHE A 83 3.56 7.49 10.87
C PHE A 83 3.85 7.59 12.37
N ILE A 84 4.45 6.55 12.95
CA ILE A 84 4.76 6.50 14.38
C ILE A 84 5.68 7.65 14.77
N ALA A 85 6.78 7.84 14.03
CA ALA A 85 7.72 8.93 14.28
C ALA A 85 7.09 10.32 14.09
N THR A 86 6.03 10.43 13.28
CA THR A 86 5.28 11.68 13.12
C THR A 86 4.31 11.90 14.27
N VAL A 87 3.62 10.87 14.76
CA VAL A 87 2.56 10.98 15.77
C VAL A 87 3.10 11.07 17.19
N GLN A 88 4.19 10.36 17.49
CA GLN A 88 4.79 10.30 18.83
C GLN A 88 4.95 11.67 19.50
N PRO A 89 5.54 12.71 18.86
CA PRO A 89 5.74 14.01 19.50
C PRO A 89 4.46 14.75 19.89
N PHE A 90 3.33 14.44 19.23
CA PHE A 90 2.03 15.09 19.50
C PHE A 90 1.30 14.51 20.69
N LEU A 91 1.58 13.26 21.06
CA LEU A 91 0.92 12.59 22.18
C LEU A 91 1.63 12.84 23.51
N GLN A 92 2.91 13.24 23.49
CA GLN A 92 3.68 13.62 24.68
C GLN A 92 3.55 12.56 25.79
N GLU A 93 3.05 12.93 26.97
CA GLU A 93 2.86 12.03 28.12
C GLU A 93 1.90 10.87 27.86
N LYS A 94 1.02 10.98 26.84
CA LYS A 94 0.12 9.89 26.42
C LYS A 94 0.81 8.84 25.55
N TRP A 95 2.03 9.08 25.11
CA TRP A 95 2.82 8.10 24.37
C TRP A 95 3.56 7.19 25.35
N THR A 96 2.99 6.02 25.63
CA THR A 96 3.64 4.97 26.44
C THR A 96 4.26 3.90 25.53
N ASN A 97 5.11 3.06 26.11
CA ASN A 97 5.65 1.90 25.41
C ASN A 97 4.53 0.97 24.91
N GLU A 98 3.44 0.81 25.68
CA GLU A 98 2.30 -0.01 25.23
C GLU A 98 1.58 0.61 24.02
N VAL A 99 1.45 1.95 23.99
CA VAL A 99 0.85 2.66 22.85
C VAL A 99 1.73 2.50 21.61
N GLU A 100 3.04 2.63 21.76
CA GLU A 100 4.00 2.42 20.67
C GLU A 100 3.92 1.00 20.12
N ASP A 101 3.98 0.00 21.00
CA ASP A 101 3.89 -1.42 20.63
C ASP A 101 2.57 -1.75 19.93
N ALA A 102 1.45 -1.16 20.38
CA ALA A 102 0.15 -1.31 19.76
C ALA A 102 0.14 -0.75 18.33
N TRP A 103 0.68 0.45 18.10
CA TRP A 103 0.81 1.03 16.77
C TRP A 103 1.73 0.20 15.88
N GLN A 104 2.89 -0.21 16.38
CA GLN A 104 3.80 -1.07 15.62
C GLN A 104 3.13 -2.40 15.23
N CYS A 105 2.37 -3.01 16.16
CA CYS A 105 1.64 -4.24 15.89
C CYS A 105 0.60 -4.05 14.78
N LEU A 106 -0.19 -2.97 14.86
CA LEU A 106 -1.19 -2.63 13.84
C LEU A 106 -0.55 -2.44 12.46
N PHE A 107 0.54 -1.67 12.36
CA PHE A 107 1.21 -1.47 11.07
C PHE A 107 1.88 -2.73 10.52
N ARG A 108 2.46 -3.57 11.39
CA ARG A 108 2.98 -4.90 10.98
C ARG A 108 1.86 -5.78 10.41
N TYR A 109 0.71 -5.81 11.09
CA TYR A 109 -0.46 -6.55 10.63
C TYR A 109 -0.96 -6.03 9.27
N ILE A 110 -1.18 -4.71 9.15
CA ILE A 110 -1.63 -4.08 7.90
C ILE A 110 -0.66 -4.41 6.76
N ALA A 111 0.65 -4.23 6.96
CA ALA A 111 1.65 -4.47 5.93
C ALA A 111 1.66 -5.95 5.48
N ALA A 112 1.56 -6.89 6.43
CA ALA A 112 1.51 -8.32 6.13
C ALA A 112 0.26 -8.70 5.31
N VAL A 113 -0.92 -8.22 5.72
CA VAL A 113 -2.18 -8.51 5.03
C VAL A 113 -2.26 -7.81 3.67
N MET A 114 -1.78 -6.58 3.54
CA MET A 114 -1.67 -5.90 2.24
C MET A 114 -0.73 -6.65 1.30
N LYS A 115 0.42 -7.12 1.80
CA LYS A 115 1.35 -7.93 1.01
C LYS A 115 0.67 -9.20 0.50
N ARG A 116 -0.12 -9.88 1.33
CA ARG A 116 -0.90 -11.04 0.90
C ARG A 116 -1.88 -10.68 -0.23
N GLY A 117 -2.70 -9.65 -0.06
CA GLY A 117 -3.63 -9.21 -1.10
C GLY A 117 -2.94 -8.80 -2.41
N TYR A 118 -1.76 -8.18 -2.33
CA TYR A 118 -0.92 -7.86 -3.48
C TYR A 118 -0.49 -9.12 -4.24
N LEU A 119 0.06 -10.11 -3.54
CA LEU A 119 0.55 -11.36 -4.13
C LEU A 119 -0.58 -12.21 -4.72
N GLU A 120 -1.76 -12.22 -4.09
CA GLU A 120 -2.96 -12.87 -4.62
C GLU A 120 -3.38 -12.25 -5.97
N GLU A 121 -3.37 -10.93 -6.09
CA GLU A 121 -3.69 -10.22 -7.34
C GLU A 121 -2.62 -10.44 -8.43
N GLU A 122 -1.34 -10.47 -8.04
CA GLU A 122 -0.22 -10.77 -8.93
C GLU A 122 -0.33 -12.17 -9.53
N ALA A 123 -0.57 -13.18 -8.69
CA ALA A 123 -0.74 -14.56 -9.13
C ALA A 123 -1.96 -14.72 -10.06
N ALA A 124 -3.08 -14.09 -9.73
CA ALA A 124 -4.28 -14.11 -10.56
C ALA A 124 -4.04 -13.46 -11.94
N SER A 125 -3.36 -12.31 -11.98
CA SER A 125 -3.05 -11.60 -13.22
C SER A 125 -2.09 -12.39 -14.12
N ASN A 126 -1.09 -13.05 -13.53
CA ASN A 126 -0.15 -13.91 -14.26
C ASN A 126 -0.83 -15.18 -14.81
N GLY A 127 -1.76 -15.78 -14.05
CA GLY A 127 -2.56 -16.93 -14.49
C GLY A 127 -3.48 -16.61 -15.68
N VAL A 128 -4.07 -15.41 -15.71
CA VAL A 128 -4.88 -14.95 -16.85
C VAL A 128 -4.02 -14.73 -18.10
N ASN A 129 -2.83 -14.14 -17.95
CA ASN A 129 -1.92 -13.89 -19.07
C ASN A 129 -1.42 -15.18 -19.73
N THR A 130 -1.07 -16.20 -18.94
CA THR A 130 -0.64 -17.51 -19.44
C THR A 130 -1.77 -18.24 -20.18
N ALA A 131 -2.98 -18.27 -19.60
CA ALA A 131 -4.15 -18.87 -20.26
C ALA A 131 -4.53 -18.19 -21.59
N ASN A 132 -4.36 -16.86 -21.68
CA ASN A 132 -4.59 -16.11 -22.92
C ASN A 132 -3.52 -16.40 -23.99
N TYR A 133 -2.26 -16.59 -23.58
CA TYR A 133 -1.18 -16.96 -24.49
C TYR A 133 -1.42 -18.33 -25.14
N ASP A 134 -1.77 -19.34 -24.34
CA ASP A 134 -2.05 -20.70 -24.82
C ASP A 134 -3.25 -20.74 -25.78
N ARG A 135 -4.28 -19.94 -25.51
CA ARG A 135 -5.46 -19.83 -26.37
C ARG A 135 -5.16 -19.10 -27.69
N GLY A 136 -4.20 -18.17 -27.71
CA GLY A 136 -3.74 -17.46 -28.90
C GLY A 136 -2.90 -18.31 -29.85
N GLN A 137 -2.11 -19.25 -29.33
CA GLN A 137 -1.32 -20.19 -30.15
C GLN A 137 -2.17 -21.33 -30.74
N GLY A 138 -3.26 -21.72 -30.08
CA GLY A 138 -4.18 -22.76 -30.58
C GLY A 138 -4.97 -22.40 -31.85
N ASN A 139 -4.92 -21.14 -32.33
CA ASN A 139 -5.72 -20.68 -33.46
C ASN A 139 -4.93 -20.55 -34.79
N HIS A 140 -3.72 -21.13 -34.88
CA HIS A 140 -2.90 -21.16 -36.11
C HIS A 140 -2.70 -22.57 -36.69
N GLY A 141 -3.46 -23.57 -36.23
CA GLY A 141 -3.28 -24.98 -36.64
C GLY A 141 -4.44 -25.63 -37.40
N ALA A 142 -5.53 -24.93 -37.71
CA ALA A 142 -6.74 -25.56 -38.27
C ALA A 142 -7.29 -24.87 -39.52
N THR A 143 -6.49 -24.85 -40.60
CA THR A 143 -7.02 -24.66 -41.97
C THR A 143 -6.15 -25.42 -42.96
N ALA A 144 -6.32 -26.74 -43.01
CA ALA A 144 -5.92 -27.56 -44.15
C ALA A 144 -6.65 -28.91 -44.09
N MET A 145 -7.83 -28.98 -44.73
CA MET A 145 -8.33 -30.12 -45.50
C MET A 145 -9.40 -29.61 -46.47
#